data_AF-A0A8K0U249-F1
#
_entry.id   AF-A0A8K0U249-F1
#
_cell.length_a   1.000
_cell.length_b   1.000
_cell.length_c   1.000
_cell.angle_alpha   90.00
_cell.angle_beta   90.00
_cell.angle_gamma   90.00
#
_symmetry.space_group_name_H-M   'P 1'
#
loop_
_entity.id
_entity.type
_entity.pdbx_description
1 polymer ?
#
loop_
_entity_poly.entity_id
_entity_poly.type
_entity_poly.pdbx_seq_one_letter_code
_entity_poly.pdbx_strand_id
1 'polypeptide(L)'
;MPHKRAKRSIREGDKVQRGTDLAPKLSVEDETIPKSVSRVLDAGKIRREYRERKRKLDGDDNQDNSHGRRKTRHVTDMKEDGVVGALKIQPGETVAHFNKRVESNMMPLIKTALQQSSAQSRKVRKQEVKQGTLGADGRSSHGLEQTSKEKTPTPRTATADGRVMSGQMGKEFQPASTAAPRRLNDIAQEPPELKIPRGQRVTSKVPGVVTMAQKVMMEEERERAIKHYRELKARKLRGDASIELERGEGGVTEGPS
;
A
#
# COMPACT_ATOMS: atom_id res chain seq x y z
N MET A 1 -0.77 -22.54 -36.06
CA MET A 1 -0.62 -24.01 -36.13
C MET A 1 -1.97 -24.67 -35.90
N PRO A 2 -2.34 -25.75 -36.61
CA PRO A 2 -3.60 -26.46 -36.37
C PRO A 2 -3.49 -27.33 -35.11
N HIS A 3 -4.01 -26.86 -33.99
CA HIS A 3 -4.11 -27.66 -32.77
C HIS A 3 -5.13 -28.80 -32.99
N LYS A 4 -4.65 -30.05 -33.01
CA LYS A 4 -5.51 -31.24 -33.13
C LYS A 4 -6.46 -31.31 -31.93
N ARG A 5 -7.77 -31.20 -32.18
CA ARG A 5 -8.79 -31.42 -31.15
C ARG A 5 -8.74 -32.87 -30.67
N ALA A 6 -8.96 -33.10 -29.38
CA ALA A 6 -9.05 -34.45 -28.81
C ALA A 6 -10.13 -35.30 -29.50
N LYS A 7 -9.95 -36.63 -29.50
CA LYS A 7 -10.90 -37.60 -30.06
C LYS A 7 -12.30 -37.38 -29.46
N ARG A 8 -13.35 -37.63 -30.26
CA ARG A 8 -14.74 -37.38 -29.87
C ARG A 8 -15.12 -38.07 -28.54
N SER A 9 -14.71 -39.34 -28.39
CA SER A 9 -14.92 -40.13 -27.16
C SER A 9 -14.33 -39.48 -25.91
N ILE A 10 -13.12 -38.90 -26.00
CA ILE A 10 -12.48 -38.20 -24.87
C ILE A 10 -13.30 -36.95 -24.51
N ARG A 11 -13.73 -36.17 -25.50
CA ARG A 11 -14.54 -34.95 -25.28
C ARG A 11 -15.94 -35.24 -24.73
N GLU A 12 -16.54 -36.36 -25.11
CA GLU A 12 -17.82 -36.81 -24.57
C GLU A 12 -17.66 -37.38 -23.15
N GLY A 13 -16.58 -38.14 -22.89
CA GLY A 13 -16.20 -38.58 -21.54
C GLY A 13 -15.96 -37.40 -20.57
N ASP A 14 -15.15 -36.43 -20.98
CA ASP A 14 -14.91 -35.19 -20.20
C ASP A 14 -16.20 -34.43 -19.92
N LYS A 15 -17.13 -34.36 -20.89
CA LYS A 15 -18.44 -33.71 -20.73
C LYS A 15 -19.33 -34.47 -19.74
N VAL A 16 -19.33 -35.80 -19.77
CA VAL A 16 -20.08 -36.62 -18.81
C VAL A 16 -19.48 -36.49 -17.41
N GLN A 17 -18.16 -36.54 -17.26
CA GLN A 17 -17.47 -36.40 -15.97
C GLN A 17 -17.64 -35.01 -15.33
N ARG A 18 -17.64 -33.93 -16.13
CA ARG A 18 -17.94 -32.58 -15.67
C ARG A 18 -19.43 -32.36 -15.36
N GLY A 19 -20.29 -33.28 -15.78
CA GLY A 19 -21.73 -33.17 -15.70
C GLY A 19 -22.33 -32.18 -16.70
N THR A 20 -23.65 -32.13 -16.72
CA THR A 20 -24.37 -31.07 -17.43
C THR A 20 -24.28 -29.77 -16.63
N ASP A 21 -23.85 -28.68 -17.28
CA ASP A 21 -23.87 -27.31 -16.75
C ASP A 21 -25.31 -26.76 -16.69
N LEU A 22 -26.17 -27.48 -15.98
CA LEU A 22 -27.50 -27.04 -15.60
C LEU A 22 -27.38 -26.32 -14.26
N ALA A 23 -28.11 -25.21 -14.11
CA ALA A 23 -28.23 -24.55 -12.82
C ALA A 23 -28.68 -25.56 -11.74
N PRO A 24 -28.13 -25.50 -10.51
CA PRO A 24 -28.52 -26.41 -9.45
C PRO A 24 -30.03 -26.29 -9.21
N LYS A 25 -30.74 -27.43 -9.30
CA LYS A 25 -32.20 -27.49 -9.17
C LYS A 25 -32.72 -27.27 -7.75
N LEU A 26 -31.82 -27.14 -6.77
CA LEU A 26 -32.17 -26.82 -5.39
C LEU A 26 -32.60 -25.36 -5.33
N SER A 27 -33.89 -25.12 -5.08
CA SER A 27 -34.37 -23.78 -4.78
C SER A 27 -33.77 -23.31 -3.47
N VAL A 28 -33.66 -21.99 -3.29
CA VAL A 28 -33.16 -21.41 -2.01
C VAL A 28 -34.18 -21.59 -0.87
N GLU A 29 -35.41 -21.99 -1.21
CA GLU A 29 -36.54 -22.14 -0.29
C GLU A 29 -36.57 -23.54 0.34
N ASP A 30 -36.01 -24.56 -0.33
CA ASP A 30 -35.88 -25.94 0.18
C ASP A 30 -34.67 -26.15 1.11
N GLU A 31 -33.78 -25.16 1.23
CA GLU A 31 -32.59 -25.23 2.09
C GLU A 31 -32.98 -25.06 3.57
N THR A 32 -32.94 -26.15 4.35
CA THR A 32 -33.25 -26.17 5.79
C THR A 32 -32.42 -25.20 6.65
N ILE A 33 -31.28 -24.74 6.13
CA ILE A 33 -30.36 -23.79 6.78
C ILE A 33 -30.02 -22.70 5.77
N PRO A 34 -30.34 -21.42 6.03
CA PRO A 34 -29.98 -20.32 5.12
C PRO A 34 -28.47 -20.25 4.84
N LYS A 35 -28.11 -19.89 3.60
CA LYS A 35 -26.71 -19.78 3.11
C LYS A 35 -25.80 -18.93 4.01
N SER A 36 -26.33 -17.91 4.66
CA SER A 36 -25.61 -17.10 5.65
C SER A 36 -25.21 -17.91 6.88
N VAL A 37 -26.11 -18.75 7.40
CA VAL A 37 -25.89 -19.62 8.56
C VAL A 37 -24.98 -20.79 8.22
N SER A 38 -25.17 -21.46 7.07
CA SER A 38 -24.23 -22.50 6.60
C SER A 38 -22.79 -21.97 6.53
N ARG A 39 -22.57 -20.78 5.94
CA ARG A 39 -21.22 -20.16 5.90
C ARG A 39 -20.60 -19.92 7.28
N VAL A 40 -21.41 -19.69 8.32
CA VAL A 40 -20.94 -19.51 9.70
C VAL A 40 -20.61 -20.85 10.34
N LEU A 41 -21.47 -21.86 10.18
CA LEU A 41 -21.23 -23.22 10.67
C LEU A 41 -19.98 -23.84 10.01
N ASP A 42 -19.86 -23.71 8.69
CA ASP A 42 -18.72 -24.21 7.92
C ASP A 42 -17.45 -23.36 8.06
N ALA A 43 -17.50 -22.20 8.73
CA ALA A 43 -16.35 -21.28 8.82
C ALA A 43 -15.08 -21.95 9.39
N GLY A 44 -15.25 -22.89 10.33
CA GLY A 44 -14.13 -23.67 10.89
C GLY A 44 -13.55 -24.70 9.92
N LYS A 45 -14.35 -25.23 9.00
CA LYS A 45 -13.91 -26.13 7.91
C LYS A 45 -13.22 -25.32 6.81
N ILE A 46 -13.85 -24.24 6.33
CA ILE A 46 -13.30 -23.31 5.32
C ILE A 46 -11.93 -22.76 5.76
N ARG A 47 -11.77 -22.36 7.02
CA ARG A 47 -10.48 -21.88 7.55
C ARG A 47 -9.40 -22.96 7.61
N ARG A 48 -9.76 -24.23 7.88
CA ARG A 48 -8.82 -25.36 7.88
C ARG A 48 -8.42 -25.71 6.46
N GLU A 49 -9.39 -25.92 5.57
CA GLU A 49 -9.19 -26.20 4.16
C GLU A 49 -8.35 -25.10 3.48
N TYR A 50 -8.61 -23.82 3.77
CA TYR A 50 -7.77 -22.72 3.26
C TYR A 50 -6.32 -22.78 3.78
N ARG A 51 -6.09 -23.13 5.05
CA ARG A 51 -4.74 -23.32 5.61
C ARG A 51 -4.04 -24.53 4.98
N GLU A 52 -4.76 -25.64 4.78
CA GLU A 52 -4.23 -26.86 4.15
C GLU A 52 -3.95 -26.65 2.67
N ARG A 53 -4.88 -26.07 1.91
CA ARG A 53 -4.68 -25.68 0.51
C ARG A 53 -3.50 -24.72 0.37
N LYS A 54 -3.37 -23.75 1.28
CA LYS A 54 -2.21 -22.84 1.30
C LYS A 54 -0.90 -23.59 1.61
N ARG A 55 -0.90 -24.58 2.51
CA ARG A 55 0.28 -25.43 2.77
C ARG A 55 0.64 -26.32 1.58
N LYS A 56 -0.35 -26.92 0.90
CA LYS A 56 -0.15 -27.76 -0.29
C LYS A 56 0.40 -26.94 -1.47
N LEU A 57 -0.22 -25.80 -1.79
CA LEU A 57 0.26 -24.86 -2.81
C LEU A 57 1.67 -24.30 -2.49
N ASP A 58 2.02 -24.21 -1.21
CA ASP A 58 3.36 -23.80 -0.76
C ASP A 58 4.41 -24.94 -0.77
N GLY A 59 4.00 -26.20 -1.01
CA GLY A 59 4.85 -27.39 -0.85
C GLY A 59 4.96 -28.33 -2.07
N ASP A 60 3.99 -28.31 -2.99
CA ASP A 60 3.89 -29.27 -4.10
C ASP A 60 4.20 -28.64 -5.50
N ASP A 61 4.14 -27.31 -5.60
CA ASP A 61 4.34 -26.58 -6.86
C ASP A 61 5.82 -26.30 -7.18
N ASN A 62 6.54 -27.34 -7.65
CA ASN A 62 7.88 -27.19 -8.22
C ASN A 62 7.98 -27.71 -9.67
N GLN A 63 6.93 -27.53 -10.50
CA GLN A 63 7.09 -27.78 -11.94
C GLN A 63 6.38 -26.87 -12.95
N ASP A 64 5.13 -26.37 -12.77
CA ASP A 64 4.41 -25.82 -13.97
C ASP A 64 3.45 -24.62 -13.81
N ASN A 65 3.54 -23.79 -12.75
CA ASN A 65 2.71 -22.58 -12.62
C ASN A 65 3.52 -21.28 -12.45
N SER A 66 3.94 -20.69 -13.56
CA SER A 66 4.89 -19.56 -13.66
C SER A 66 4.33 -18.17 -13.30
N HIS A 67 3.12 -18.05 -12.75
CA HIS A 67 2.45 -16.74 -12.56
C HIS A 67 1.79 -16.56 -11.19
N GLY A 68 2.58 -16.47 -10.12
CA GLY A 68 2.02 -16.13 -8.80
C GLY A 68 3.02 -15.98 -7.66
N ARG A 69 3.62 -14.79 -7.51
CA ARG A 69 4.45 -14.37 -6.35
C ARG A 69 5.70 -15.23 -6.10
N ARG A 70 6.86 -14.68 -6.49
CA ARG A 70 8.17 -15.12 -6.00
C ARG A 70 8.19 -15.07 -4.47
N LYS A 71 8.05 -16.23 -3.84
CA LYS A 71 8.26 -16.42 -2.41
C LYS A 71 9.76 -16.29 -2.17
N THR A 72 10.19 -15.22 -1.49
CA THR A 72 11.57 -15.06 -1.04
C THR A 72 11.92 -16.24 -0.14
N ARG A 73 12.74 -17.18 -0.66
CA ARG A 73 13.34 -18.24 0.15
C ARG A 73 14.14 -17.58 1.27
N HIS A 74 14.05 -18.15 2.45
CA HIS A 74 14.70 -17.67 3.67
C HIS A 74 16.21 -17.95 3.59
N VAL A 75 16.94 -17.07 2.91
CA VAL A 75 18.41 -17.13 2.82
C VAL A 75 19.00 -16.49 4.06
N THR A 76 19.14 -17.27 5.13
CA THR A 76 19.86 -16.87 6.36
C THR A 76 21.19 -17.58 6.56
N ASP A 77 21.49 -18.60 5.75
CA ASP A 77 22.71 -19.42 5.87
C ASP A 77 23.72 -19.19 4.74
N MET A 78 23.72 -17.99 4.12
CA MET A 78 24.80 -17.54 3.25
C MET A 78 25.78 -16.71 4.08
N LYS A 79 26.92 -17.33 4.41
CA LYS A 79 28.03 -16.74 5.19
C LYS A 79 28.47 -15.39 4.61
N GLU A 80 28.71 -14.41 5.48
CA GLU A 80 29.02 -13.02 5.08
C GLU A 80 30.39 -12.84 4.40
N ASP A 81 31.30 -13.81 4.56
CA ASP A 81 32.74 -13.67 4.28
C ASP A 81 33.13 -13.56 2.79
N GLY A 82 32.19 -13.71 1.85
CA GLY A 82 32.48 -13.80 0.40
C GLY A 82 31.92 -12.69 -0.50
N VAL A 83 30.92 -11.92 -0.05
CA VAL A 83 30.09 -11.12 -0.99
C VAL A 83 30.74 -9.79 -1.39
N VAL A 84 31.52 -9.16 -0.51
CA VAL A 84 32.10 -7.82 -0.77
C VAL A 84 33.18 -7.87 -1.86
N GLY A 85 33.95 -8.96 -1.95
CA GLY A 85 34.98 -9.14 -2.98
C GLY A 85 34.44 -9.32 -4.40
N ALA A 86 33.15 -9.67 -4.55
CA ALA A 86 32.52 -9.96 -5.84
C ALA A 86 31.96 -8.73 -6.57
N LEU A 87 31.99 -7.54 -5.96
CA LEU A 87 31.46 -6.29 -6.52
C LEU A 87 32.50 -5.54 -7.37
N LYS A 88 33.21 -6.26 -8.25
CA LYS A 88 33.97 -5.69 -9.37
C LYS A 88 33.20 -5.88 -10.67
N ILE A 89 33.34 -4.95 -11.60
CA ILE A 89 32.84 -5.08 -12.98
C ILE A 89 33.61 -6.25 -13.62
N GLN A 90 32.90 -7.23 -14.16
CA GLN A 90 33.53 -8.36 -14.86
C GLN A 90 33.95 -7.96 -16.28
N PRO A 91 35.01 -8.57 -16.86
CA PRO A 91 35.39 -8.30 -18.24
C PRO A 91 34.24 -8.64 -19.19
N GLY A 92 33.86 -7.69 -20.05
CA GLY A 92 32.70 -7.81 -20.94
C GLY A 92 31.33 -7.47 -20.30
N GLU A 93 31.27 -7.18 -19.01
CA GLU A 93 30.05 -6.72 -18.34
C GLU A 93 29.81 -5.23 -18.59
N THR A 94 28.58 -4.86 -18.98
CA THR A 94 28.20 -3.44 -19.06
C THR A 94 27.91 -2.88 -17.67
N VAL A 95 28.19 -1.59 -17.43
CA VAL A 95 27.94 -0.92 -16.14
C VAL A 95 26.49 -1.13 -15.64
N ALA A 96 25.52 -1.22 -16.55
CA ALA A 96 24.13 -1.52 -16.22
C ALA A 96 23.89 -2.94 -15.66
N HIS A 97 24.66 -3.95 -16.08
CA HIS A 97 24.62 -5.30 -15.49
C HIS A 97 25.28 -5.31 -14.11
N PHE A 98 26.41 -4.61 -13.98
CA PHE A 98 27.09 -4.46 -12.69
C PHE A 98 26.16 -3.83 -11.64
N ASN A 99 25.50 -2.71 -11.97
CA ASN A 99 24.56 -2.06 -11.07
C ASN A 99 23.39 -2.99 -10.67
N LYS A 100 22.81 -3.75 -11.62
CA LYS A 100 21.77 -4.76 -11.32
C LYS A 100 22.26 -5.85 -10.38
N ARG A 101 23.52 -6.30 -10.49
CA ARG A 101 24.14 -7.27 -9.57
C ARG A 101 24.38 -6.67 -8.18
N VAL A 102 24.92 -5.45 -8.11
CA VAL A 102 25.09 -4.71 -6.85
C VAL A 102 23.75 -4.56 -6.14
N GLU A 103 22.72 -4.09 -6.85
CA GLU A 103 21.35 -3.98 -6.33
C GLU A 103 20.82 -5.35 -5.88
N SER A 104 20.92 -6.40 -6.70
CA SER A 104 20.41 -7.74 -6.34
C SER A 104 21.08 -8.31 -5.09
N ASN A 105 22.36 -8.03 -4.86
CA ASN A 105 23.11 -8.50 -3.69
C ASN A 105 22.85 -7.66 -2.44
N MET A 106 22.69 -6.34 -2.57
CA MET A 106 22.49 -5.42 -1.44
C MET A 106 21.01 -5.23 -1.05
N MET A 107 20.08 -5.41 -1.99
CA MET A 107 18.63 -5.27 -1.74
C MET A 107 18.09 -6.17 -0.61
N PRO A 108 18.51 -7.43 -0.42
CA PRO A 108 18.12 -8.24 0.72
C PRO A 108 18.50 -7.58 2.06
N LEU A 109 19.75 -7.10 2.19
CA LEU A 109 20.26 -6.45 3.40
C LEU A 109 19.53 -5.13 3.69
N ILE A 110 19.30 -4.32 2.66
CA ILE A 110 18.53 -3.07 2.78
C ILE A 110 17.09 -3.35 3.22
N LYS A 111 16.46 -4.43 2.70
CA LYS A 111 15.10 -4.82 3.09
C LYS A 111 15.03 -5.36 4.52
N THR A 112 16.00 -6.17 4.97
CA THR A 112 16.02 -6.66 6.36
C THR A 112 16.28 -5.50 7.33
N ALA A 113 17.22 -4.60 7.04
CA ALA A 113 17.48 -3.41 7.85
C ALA A 113 16.25 -2.49 7.95
N LEU A 114 15.56 -2.23 6.83
CA LEU A 114 14.33 -1.44 6.80
C LEU A 114 13.17 -2.12 7.58
N GLN A 115 13.05 -3.44 7.48
CA GLN A 115 12.05 -4.19 8.24
C GLN A 115 12.36 -4.14 9.74
N GLN A 116 13.62 -4.32 10.13
CA GLN A 116 14.07 -4.25 11.53
C GLN A 116 13.87 -2.86 12.13
N SER A 117 14.26 -1.79 11.44
CA SER A 117 14.06 -0.41 11.91
C SER A 117 12.58 -0.05 12.05
N SER A 118 11.73 -0.51 11.11
CA SER A 118 10.27 -0.33 11.20
C SER A 118 9.63 -1.11 12.37
N ALA A 119 10.24 -2.23 12.78
CA ALA A 119 9.81 -3.00 13.94
C ALA A 119 10.28 -2.36 15.25
N GLN A 120 11.50 -1.80 15.27
CA GLN A 120 12.04 -1.05 16.40
C GLN A 120 11.25 0.24 16.66
N SER A 121 10.96 1.06 15.63
CA SER A 121 10.19 2.30 15.81
C SER A 121 8.77 2.04 16.35
N ARG A 122 8.13 0.93 15.95
CA ARG A 122 6.85 0.48 16.53
C ARG A 122 6.98 0.03 17.99
N LYS A 123 8.10 -0.60 18.38
CA LYS A 123 8.37 -0.98 19.77
C LYS A 123 8.59 0.27 20.64
N VAL A 124 9.43 1.21 20.18
CA VAL A 124 9.69 2.50 20.84
C VAL A 124 8.37 3.26 21.05
N ARG A 125 7.60 3.50 20.00
CA ARG A 125 6.29 4.18 20.11
C ARG A 125 5.31 3.48 21.05
N LYS A 126 5.35 2.15 21.13
CA LYS A 126 4.53 1.38 22.08
C LYS A 126 5.04 1.46 23.52
N GLN A 127 6.34 1.63 23.73
CA GLN A 127 6.94 1.88 25.04
C GLN A 127 6.66 3.31 25.52
N GLU A 128 6.82 4.32 24.64
CA GLU A 128 6.47 5.72 24.91
C GLU A 128 5.02 5.88 25.34
N VAL A 129 4.06 5.30 24.59
CA VAL A 129 2.64 5.34 24.96
C VAL A 129 2.39 4.69 26.33
N LYS A 130 3.06 3.56 26.64
CA LYS A 130 2.92 2.87 27.93
C LYS A 130 3.53 3.63 29.11
N GLN A 131 4.65 4.34 28.89
CA GLN A 131 5.29 5.16 29.91
C GLN A 131 4.51 6.46 30.13
N GLY A 132 3.97 7.07 29.06
CA GLY A 132 3.11 8.25 29.16
C GLY A 132 1.78 8.01 29.90
N THR A 133 1.25 6.77 29.88
CA THR A 133 0.01 6.42 30.62
C THR A 133 0.18 6.18 32.12
N LEU A 134 1.38 6.35 32.70
CA LEU A 134 1.64 6.19 34.14
C LEU A 134 2.04 7.49 34.85
N GLY A 135 1.94 8.65 34.18
CA GLY A 135 2.39 9.93 34.72
C GLY A 135 1.43 11.11 34.50
N ALA A 136 0.15 10.86 34.27
CA ALA A 136 -0.82 11.88 33.84
C ALA A 136 -2.12 11.92 34.65
N ASP A 137 -2.04 11.71 35.97
CA ASP A 137 -3.11 12.07 36.91
C ASP A 137 -2.68 13.30 37.75
N GLY A 138 -3.16 14.49 37.37
CA GLY A 138 -3.16 15.66 38.27
C GLY A 138 -2.85 17.05 37.70
N ARG A 139 -3.92 17.81 37.35
CA ARG A 139 -4.03 19.30 37.29
C ARG A 139 -3.14 20.01 36.23
N SER A 140 -3.49 21.12 35.59
CA SER A 140 -4.59 22.12 35.73
C SER A 140 -4.87 22.75 34.34
N SER A 141 -6.10 22.76 33.81
CA SER A 141 -7.11 23.84 33.88
C SER A 141 -6.71 25.25 33.38
N HIS A 142 -7.05 25.58 32.13
CA HIS A 142 -7.66 26.85 31.66
C HIS A 142 -7.93 26.74 30.13
N GLY A 143 -9.08 27.14 29.57
CA GLY A 143 -10.29 27.71 30.18
C GLY A 143 -11.55 27.59 29.31
N LEU A 144 -12.68 28.03 29.88
CA LEU A 144 -13.99 28.27 29.25
C LEU A 144 -13.92 29.52 28.31
N GLU A 145 -14.85 29.85 27.40
CA GLU A 145 -16.33 29.97 27.48
C GLU A 145 -17.04 29.50 26.18
N GLN A 146 -18.21 28.83 26.23
CA GLN A 146 -19.60 29.37 26.18
C GLN A 146 -19.84 30.38 25.03
N THR A 147 -20.81 30.20 24.11
CA THR A 147 -22.28 30.14 24.28
C THR A 147 -22.95 29.69 22.94
N SER A 148 -24.26 29.43 22.78
CA SER A 148 -25.30 28.78 23.62
C SER A 148 -26.58 28.53 22.78
N LYS A 149 -27.45 27.58 23.20
CA LYS A 149 -28.91 27.46 22.88
C LYS A 149 -29.35 27.16 21.41
N GLU A 150 -30.52 26.56 21.12
CA GLU A 150 -31.51 25.69 21.82
C GLU A 150 -32.60 25.24 20.81
N LYS A 151 -33.47 24.29 21.21
CA LYS A 151 -34.83 23.97 20.68
C LYS A 151 -35.00 22.92 19.58
N THR A 152 -35.34 21.70 20.04
CA THR A 152 -36.43 20.90 19.46
C THR A 152 -37.79 21.58 19.64
N PRO A 153 -38.79 21.26 18.80
CA PRO A 153 -39.87 20.41 19.33
C PRO A 153 -40.30 19.27 18.39
N THR A 154 -40.92 18.24 18.95
CA THR A 154 -41.72 17.25 18.20
C THR A 154 -43.18 17.69 18.15
N PRO A 155 -43.98 17.16 17.19
CA PRO A 155 -44.98 16.18 17.63
C PRO A 155 -45.10 14.96 16.70
N ARG A 156 -45.91 13.99 17.13
CA ARG A 156 -46.12 12.67 16.51
C ARG A 156 -47.16 12.73 15.37
N THR A 157 -47.03 11.82 14.41
CA THR A 157 -48.16 11.03 13.85
C THR A 157 -47.60 9.76 13.22
N ALA A 158 -48.38 8.68 13.23
CA ALA A 158 -47.96 7.37 12.70
C ALA A 158 -48.59 7.09 11.34
N THR A 159 -47.85 6.41 10.47
CA THR A 159 -48.38 5.50 9.44
C THR A 159 -47.35 4.39 9.21
N ALA A 160 -47.83 3.21 8.82
CA ALA A 160 -47.00 2.03 8.60
C ALA A 160 -46.39 2.05 7.18
N ASP A 161 -45.14 1.64 7.04
CA ASP A 161 -44.79 0.34 6.45
C ASP A 161 -43.27 0.16 6.39
N GLY A 162 -42.80 -1.08 6.56
CA GLY A 162 -41.41 -1.36 6.90
C GLY A 162 -40.49 -1.62 5.71
N ARG A 163 -39.21 -1.23 5.84
CA ARG A 163 -38.10 -2.19 5.60
C ARG A 163 -36.82 -1.83 6.35
N VAL A 164 -36.13 -2.87 6.82
CA VAL A 164 -34.95 -2.75 7.68
C VAL A 164 -33.70 -2.31 6.89
N MET A 165 -32.89 -1.48 7.54
CA MET A 165 -31.55 -1.07 7.11
C MET A 165 -30.68 -2.26 6.64
N SER A 166 -30.01 -2.10 5.50
CA SER A 166 -28.78 -2.86 5.22
C SER A 166 -27.71 -1.90 4.70
N GLY A 167 -26.53 -1.93 5.33
CA GLY A 167 -25.47 -0.96 5.11
C GLY A 167 -24.86 -1.07 3.71
N GLN A 168 -25.26 -0.18 2.81
CA GLN A 168 -24.47 0.08 1.61
C GLN A 168 -23.26 0.92 2.00
N MET A 169 -22.08 0.32 1.92
CA MET A 169 -20.81 1.05 1.97
C MET A 169 -20.82 2.19 0.95
N GLY A 170 -20.23 3.33 1.33
CA GLY A 170 -20.30 4.58 0.57
C GLY A 170 -19.98 4.42 -0.91
N LYS A 171 -21.02 4.54 -1.75
CA LYS A 171 -20.90 4.78 -3.18
C LYS A 171 -21.12 6.26 -3.38
N GLU A 172 -20.03 7.02 -3.37
CA GLU A 172 -20.04 8.50 -3.32
C GLU A 172 -20.47 9.18 -4.63
N PHE A 173 -20.95 8.41 -5.61
CA PHE A 173 -21.51 8.92 -6.85
C PHE A 173 -23.03 8.81 -6.81
N GLN A 174 -23.71 9.94 -6.61
CA GLN A 174 -25.15 10.00 -6.86
C GLN A 174 -25.39 9.75 -8.36
N PRO A 175 -26.19 8.74 -8.74
CA PRO A 175 -26.61 8.59 -10.13
C PRO A 175 -27.53 9.76 -10.49
N ALA A 176 -27.12 10.59 -11.44
CA ALA A 176 -27.90 11.72 -11.91
C ALA A 176 -29.17 11.23 -12.61
N SER A 177 -30.29 11.17 -11.87
CA SER A 177 -31.59 10.78 -12.39
C SER A 177 -32.10 11.82 -13.39
N THR A 178 -31.83 11.58 -14.68
CA THR A 178 -32.33 12.39 -15.79
C THR A 178 -33.18 11.48 -16.68
N ALA A 179 -34.50 11.61 -16.55
CA ALA A 179 -35.47 10.67 -17.10
C ALA A 179 -35.72 10.81 -18.63
N ALA A 180 -34.83 11.46 -19.37
CA ALA A 180 -34.93 11.65 -20.81
C ALA A 180 -33.55 11.50 -21.47
N PRO A 181 -33.42 10.71 -22.56
CA PRO A 181 -32.14 10.51 -23.23
C PRO A 181 -31.72 11.79 -23.98
N ARG A 182 -30.63 12.41 -23.52
CA ARG A 182 -30.02 13.58 -24.20
C ARG A 182 -29.41 13.16 -25.54
N ARG A 183 -29.49 14.03 -26.56
CA ARG A 183 -28.91 13.75 -27.87
C ARG A 183 -27.39 13.97 -27.81
N LEU A 184 -26.65 13.24 -28.64
CA LEU A 184 -25.18 13.21 -28.60
C LEU A 184 -24.54 14.60 -28.81
N ASN A 185 -25.23 15.51 -29.50
CA ASN A 185 -24.78 16.87 -29.76
C ASN A 185 -24.98 17.82 -28.56
N ASP A 186 -25.91 17.53 -27.64
CA ASP A 186 -26.20 18.36 -26.46
C ASP A 186 -25.10 18.25 -25.37
N ILE A 187 -24.16 17.33 -25.54
CA ILE A 187 -23.03 17.07 -24.63
C ILE A 187 -21.81 17.95 -24.99
N ALA A 188 -21.78 18.55 -26.18
CA ALA A 188 -20.56 19.09 -26.78
C ALA A 188 -20.39 20.61 -26.72
N GLN A 189 -21.39 21.39 -26.28
CA GLN A 189 -21.40 22.85 -26.51
C GLN A 189 -21.15 23.77 -25.31
N GLU A 190 -21.09 23.26 -24.07
CA GLU A 190 -20.66 24.10 -22.94
C GLU A 190 -19.94 23.29 -21.87
N PRO A 191 -18.74 23.73 -21.39
CA PRO A 191 -18.10 23.08 -20.25
C PRO A 191 -19.00 23.21 -19.01
N PRO A 192 -19.30 22.12 -18.30
CA PRO A 192 -20.35 22.11 -17.28
C PRO A 192 -20.04 23.06 -16.11
N GLU A 193 -20.90 24.06 -15.90
CA GLU A 193 -20.84 24.94 -14.74
C GLU A 193 -21.04 24.15 -13.43
N LEU A 194 -19.94 23.84 -12.75
CA LEU A 194 -19.96 23.26 -11.41
C LEU A 194 -20.44 24.30 -10.40
N LYS A 195 -21.75 24.33 -10.13
CA LYS A 195 -22.35 25.09 -9.03
C LYS A 195 -21.98 24.45 -7.69
N ILE A 196 -20.79 24.76 -7.20
CA ILE A 196 -20.23 24.23 -5.95
C ILE A 196 -21.11 24.70 -4.78
N PRO A 197 -21.66 23.79 -3.96
CA PRO A 197 -22.48 24.19 -2.83
C PRO A 197 -21.64 24.98 -1.81
N ARG A 198 -22.15 26.14 -1.39
CA ARG A 198 -21.54 27.01 -0.36
C ARG A 198 -21.26 26.19 0.90
N GLY A 199 -19.99 25.87 1.13
CA GLY A 199 -19.52 25.08 2.27
C GLY A 199 -18.42 24.09 1.92
N GLN A 200 -18.36 23.59 0.69
CA GLN A 200 -17.33 22.63 0.29
C GLN A 200 -16.04 23.37 -0.12
N ARG A 201 -15.03 23.33 0.76
CA ARG A 201 -13.71 23.93 0.51
C ARG A 201 -13.00 23.21 -0.64
N VAL A 202 -13.09 23.79 -1.83
CA VAL A 202 -12.24 23.43 -2.96
C VAL A 202 -10.79 23.62 -2.55
N THR A 203 -10.00 22.55 -2.53
CA THR A 203 -8.53 22.65 -2.41
C THR A 203 -7.93 23.01 -3.77
N SER A 204 -8.40 24.12 -4.34
CA SER A 204 -7.66 24.86 -5.35
C SER A 204 -6.34 25.23 -4.71
N LYS A 205 -5.26 24.58 -5.15
CA LYS A 205 -3.90 24.82 -4.67
C LYS A 205 -3.49 26.23 -5.07
N VAL A 206 -3.79 27.21 -4.22
CA VAL A 206 -3.20 28.55 -4.32
C VAL A 206 -1.69 28.36 -4.14
N PRO A 207 -0.85 28.72 -5.13
CA PRO A 207 0.59 28.62 -4.98
C PRO A 207 1.03 29.53 -3.84
N GLY A 208 1.54 28.94 -2.75
CA GLY A 208 2.03 29.65 -1.56
C GLY A 208 1.45 29.19 -0.22
N VAL A 209 0.25 28.58 -0.18
CA VAL A 209 -0.35 28.14 1.10
C VAL A 209 0.10 26.72 1.44
N VAL A 210 1.30 26.62 2.03
CA VAL A 210 1.86 25.38 2.58
C VAL A 210 1.06 24.95 3.81
N THR A 211 0.64 23.68 3.86
CA THR A 211 -0.11 23.16 5.03
C THR A 211 0.76 23.14 6.29
N MET A 212 0.17 23.33 7.48
CA MET A 212 0.95 23.37 8.74
C MET A 212 1.83 22.12 8.97
N ALA A 213 1.34 20.93 8.58
CA ALA A 213 2.12 19.69 8.66
C ALA A 213 3.34 19.70 7.71
N GLN A 214 3.16 20.20 6.49
CA GLN A 214 4.24 20.36 5.52
C GLN A 214 5.24 21.44 5.94
N LYS A 215 4.77 22.51 6.58
CA LYS A 215 5.64 23.56 7.16
C LYS A 215 6.57 22.97 8.22
N VAL A 216 6.05 22.17 9.16
CA VAL A 216 6.87 21.47 10.18
C VAL A 216 7.90 20.55 9.54
N MET A 217 7.52 19.77 8.52
CA MET A 217 8.48 18.91 7.81
C MET A 217 9.62 19.70 7.14
N MET A 218 9.31 20.84 6.51
CA MET A 218 10.32 21.72 5.92
C MET A 218 11.19 22.43 6.98
N GLU A 219 10.64 22.70 8.16
CA GLU A 219 11.39 23.27 9.29
C GLU A 219 12.39 22.25 9.89
N GLU A 220 12.02 20.96 10.00
CA GLU A 220 12.96 19.89 10.37
C GLU A 220 14.12 19.75 9.37
N GLU A 221 13.83 19.77 8.06
CA GLU A 221 14.85 19.70 7.01
C GLU A 221 15.78 20.92 7.05
N ARG A 222 15.21 22.12 7.24
CA ARG A 222 15.96 23.37 7.43
C ARG A 222 16.89 23.29 8.65
N GLU A 223 16.43 22.76 9.77
CA GLU A 223 17.28 22.57 10.95
C GLU A 223 18.44 21.59 10.70
N ARG A 224 18.18 20.47 10.01
CA ARG A 224 19.23 19.51 9.65
C ARG A 224 20.29 20.15 8.74
N ALA A 225 19.85 20.92 7.73
CA ALA A 225 20.74 21.65 6.84
C ALA A 225 21.58 22.71 7.58
N ILE A 226 20.97 23.47 8.51
CA ILE A 226 21.67 24.47 9.34
C ILE A 226 22.69 23.79 10.27
N LYS A 227 22.35 22.66 10.89
CA LYS A 227 23.27 21.89 11.75
C LYS A 227 24.49 21.41 10.95
N HIS A 228 24.26 20.78 9.79
CA HIS A 228 25.32 20.33 8.89
C HIS A 228 26.21 21.48 8.38
N TYR A 229 25.62 22.63 8.01
CA TYR A 229 26.39 23.80 7.58
C TYR A 229 27.22 24.41 8.73
N ARG A 230 26.68 24.43 9.96
CA ARG A 230 27.42 24.88 11.16
C ARG A 230 28.59 23.94 11.47
N GLU A 231 28.40 22.63 11.30
CA GLU A 231 29.44 21.62 11.47
C GLU A 231 30.55 21.77 10.41
N LEU A 232 30.21 21.86 9.12
CA LEU A 232 31.16 22.16 8.04
C LEU A 232 31.92 23.47 8.27
N LYS A 233 31.22 24.52 8.72
CA LYS A 233 31.85 25.81 9.03
C LYS A 233 32.77 25.73 10.25
N ALA A 234 32.41 24.94 11.27
CA ALA A 234 33.27 24.69 12.42
C ALA A 234 34.50 23.85 12.05
N ARG A 235 34.37 22.81 11.20
CA ARG A 235 35.49 22.04 10.64
C ARG A 235 36.43 22.93 9.82
N LYS A 236 35.87 23.81 8.96
CA LYS A 236 36.65 24.79 8.19
C LYS A 236 37.38 25.81 9.09
N LEU A 237 36.79 26.20 10.22
CA LEU A 237 37.43 27.13 11.18
C LEU A 237 38.49 26.44 12.07
N ARG A 238 38.38 25.13 12.31
CA ARG A 238 39.38 24.33 13.05
C ARG A 238 40.66 24.04 12.24
N GLY A 239 40.64 24.29 10.93
CA GLY A 239 41.81 24.13 10.05
C GLY A 239 41.84 22.86 9.20
N ASP A 240 40.88 21.94 9.35
CA ASP A 240 40.83 20.64 8.64
C ASP A 240 40.43 20.73 7.15
N ALA A 241 40.69 21.88 6.50
CA ALA A 241 40.22 22.23 5.16
C ALA A 241 41.28 22.07 4.05
N SER A 242 42.42 21.45 4.36
CA SER A 242 43.58 21.35 3.45
C SER A 242 43.74 20.03 2.68
N ILE A 243 42.82 19.05 2.84
CA ILE A 243 43.05 17.66 2.37
C ILE A 243 42.07 17.15 1.29
N GLU A 244 40.94 17.82 1.01
CA GLU A 244 39.91 17.31 0.08
C GLU A 244 39.84 18.01 -1.30
N LEU A 245 40.83 18.84 -1.67
CA LEU A 245 40.92 19.48 -2.99
C LEU A 245 42.10 19.00 -3.86
N GLU A 246 43.03 18.18 -3.34
CA GLU A 246 44.15 17.57 -4.09
C GLU A 246 43.94 16.08 -4.38
N ARG A 247 42.75 15.70 -4.88
CA ARG A 247 42.48 14.34 -5.39
C ARG A 247 41.80 14.33 -6.77
N GLY A 248 42.03 15.39 -7.56
CA GLY A 248 41.38 15.62 -8.86
C GLY A 248 42.30 15.66 -10.09
N GLU A 249 43.60 15.87 -9.94
CA GLU A 249 44.51 16.07 -11.09
C GLU A 249 45.82 15.29 -10.92
N GLY A 250 46.14 14.41 -11.88
CA GLY A 250 47.34 13.57 -11.85
C GLY A 250 47.22 12.37 -12.79
N GLY A 251 47.48 12.57 -14.09
CA GLY A 251 47.27 11.51 -15.09
C GLY A 251 47.58 11.86 -16.54
N VAL A 252 48.62 12.66 -16.81
CA VAL A 252 49.20 12.79 -18.17
C VAL A 252 50.63 12.30 -18.12
N THR A 253 50.90 11.18 -18.77
CA THR A 253 52.24 10.59 -18.89
C THR A 253 52.79 10.86 -20.28
N GLU A 254 53.75 11.79 -20.39
CA GLU A 254 54.61 11.89 -21.57
C GLU A 254 55.82 10.95 -21.40
N GLY A 255 56.16 10.21 -22.44
CA GLY A 255 57.26 9.24 -22.44
C GLY A 255 58.52 9.78 -23.11
N PRO A 256 59.72 9.31 -22.71
CA PRO A 256 60.96 9.61 -23.42
C PRO A 256 61.13 8.72 -24.66
N SER A 257 61.72 9.30 -25.70
CA SER A 257 62.23 8.60 -26.90
C SER A 257 63.67 8.12 -26.70
#